data_AF-A0A0D1YTI7-F1
#
_entry.id   AF-A0A0D1YTI7-F1
#
_cell.length_a   1.000
_cell.length_b   1.000
_cell.length_c   1.000
_cell.angle_alpha   90.00
_cell.angle_beta   90.00
_cell.angle_gamma   90.00
#
_symmetry.space_group_name_H-M   'P 1'
#
loop_
_entity.id
_entity.type
_entity.pdbx_description
1 polymer ?
#
loop_
_entity_poly.entity_id
_entity_poly.type
_entity_poly.pdbx_seq_one_letter_code
_entity_poly.pdbx_strand_id
1 'polypeptide(L)'
;MCGDEAAAARSMLQITYPMENGIVKRWDDMQHLWDFTFNEKLRVDTTGRKILLTEPPMNPLKNREQMCQVMFERYNFGGVYVAIQAVLALYAQGLSSGVVVDSGDGVTHIVPVYESTVLNHLTRRLDVAGRDVTRNLIALLLRRGYALNRTADFETVRQIKEKLCYVSYDLGLDQRLSEDTTVLVESYTLPDGRVIRVGSERFEAPECLFQPHLVDVEQPGIAEFLFNTIQAADVDVRSSLYKAIVLSGGSSMYPGLPSRLEKELKQLWLTRVLGGNPERLNKFKVRIEDPPRRRHMVFLGGAVLANIMADKENMWVSKQEWEEQGARALEKLGPRS
;
A
#
# COMPACT_ATOMS: atom_id res chain seq x y z
N MET A 1 -18.55 -7.75 -16.49
CA MET A 1 -18.17 -8.68 -15.41
C MET A 1 -17.17 -7.96 -14.52
N CYS A 2 -17.29 -8.12 -13.20
CA CYS A 2 -16.43 -7.43 -12.22
C CYS A 2 -15.88 -8.43 -11.19
N GLY A 3 -14.72 -8.13 -10.60
CA GLY A 3 -14.14 -8.92 -9.52
C GLY A 3 -13.80 -10.36 -9.91
N ASP A 4 -14.16 -11.31 -9.04
CA ASP A 4 -13.80 -12.73 -9.16
C ASP A 4 -14.30 -13.38 -10.46
N GLU A 5 -15.49 -12.97 -10.93
CA GLU A 5 -16.06 -13.47 -12.17
C GLU A 5 -15.28 -13.02 -13.40
N ALA A 6 -14.84 -11.75 -13.42
CA ALA A 6 -13.96 -11.24 -14.46
C ALA A 6 -12.59 -11.89 -14.43
N ALA A 7 -12.07 -12.19 -13.23
CA ALA A 7 -10.80 -12.89 -13.06
C ALA A 7 -10.87 -14.34 -13.55
N ALA A 8 -11.97 -15.05 -13.27
CA ALA A 8 -12.19 -16.43 -13.72
C ALA A 8 -12.32 -16.53 -15.24
N ALA A 9 -13.00 -15.57 -15.89
CA ALA A 9 -13.18 -15.52 -17.33
C ALA A 9 -12.12 -14.69 -18.08
N ARG A 10 -10.98 -14.40 -17.44
CA ARG A 10 -9.94 -13.48 -17.97
C ARG A 10 -9.42 -13.85 -19.35
N SER A 11 -9.34 -15.14 -19.69
CA SER A 11 -8.88 -15.61 -21.00
C SER A 11 -9.83 -15.23 -22.14
N MET A 12 -11.11 -14.98 -21.82
CA MET A 12 -12.17 -14.68 -22.79
C MET A 12 -12.55 -13.19 -22.80
N LEU A 13 -11.99 -12.39 -21.89
CA LEU A 13 -12.37 -11.00 -21.66
C LEU A 13 -11.18 -10.05 -21.81
N GLN A 14 -11.44 -8.87 -22.36
CA GLN A 14 -10.50 -7.77 -22.28
C GLN A 14 -10.63 -7.08 -20.91
N ILE A 15 -9.69 -7.35 -20.00
CA ILE A 15 -9.69 -6.77 -18.65
C ILE A 15 -9.11 -5.35 -18.68
N THR A 16 -9.84 -4.43 -18.03
CA THR A 16 -9.38 -3.08 -17.74
C THR A 16 -9.27 -2.86 -16.22
N TYR A 17 -8.37 -1.97 -15.80
CA TYR A 17 -8.23 -1.57 -14.42
C TYR A 17 -8.59 -0.09 -14.31
N PRO A 18 -9.65 0.30 -13.56
CA PRO A 18 -10.07 1.71 -13.46
C PRO A 18 -9.09 2.56 -12.65
N MET A 19 -8.32 1.93 -11.76
CA MET A 19 -7.33 2.57 -10.90
C MET A 19 -5.92 2.18 -11.30
N GLU A 20 -5.07 3.19 -11.44
CA GLU A 20 -3.64 3.05 -11.69
C GLU A 20 -2.89 3.88 -10.65
N ASN A 21 -1.94 3.26 -9.95
CA ASN A 21 -1.11 3.92 -8.94
C ASN A 21 -1.92 4.68 -7.86
N GLY A 22 -3.05 4.08 -7.45
CA GLY A 22 -3.97 4.63 -6.45
C GLY A 22 -4.94 5.69 -6.99
N ILE A 23 -4.79 6.13 -8.25
CA ILE A 23 -5.61 7.19 -8.83
C ILE A 23 -6.62 6.60 -9.81
N VAL A 24 -7.86 7.07 -9.77
CA VAL A 24 -8.90 6.72 -10.74
C VAL A 24 -8.58 7.37 -12.09
N LYS A 25 -8.41 6.56 -13.13
CA LYS A 25 -8.17 7.01 -14.51
C LYS A 25 -9.41 6.87 -15.39
N ARG A 26 -10.21 5.82 -15.15
CA ARG A 26 -11.43 5.52 -15.93
C ARG A 26 -12.63 5.51 -15.02
N TRP A 27 -13.42 6.57 -15.09
CA TRP A 27 -14.57 6.77 -14.21
C TRP A 27 -15.77 5.91 -14.57
N ASP A 28 -15.93 5.53 -15.84
CA ASP A 28 -17.02 4.65 -16.28
C ASP A 28 -16.81 3.24 -15.71
N ASP A 29 -15.61 2.68 -15.89
CA ASP A 29 -15.20 1.39 -15.31
C ASP A 29 -15.28 1.42 -13.78
N MET A 30 -14.94 2.54 -13.14
CA MET A 30 -15.03 2.70 -11.68
C MET A 30 -16.48 2.69 -11.19
N GLN A 31 -17.39 3.36 -11.91
CA GLN A 31 -18.82 3.36 -11.60
C GLN A 31 -19.42 1.97 -11.75
N HIS A 32 -19.05 1.22 -12.80
CA HIS A 32 -19.46 -0.18 -12.92
C HIS A 32 -18.96 -1.06 -11.75
N LEU A 33 -17.73 -0.80 -11.27
CA LEU A 33 -17.21 -1.50 -10.10
C LEU A 33 -17.97 -1.14 -8.81
N TRP A 34 -18.36 0.13 -8.64
CA TRP A 34 -19.19 0.56 -7.51
C TRP A 34 -20.61 0.00 -7.56
N ASP A 35 -21.24 -0.04 -8.75
CA ASP A 35 -22.54 -0.68 -8.94
C ASP A 35 -22.50 -2.15 -8.50
N PHE A 36 -21.48 -2.89 -8.94
CA PHE A 36 -21.24 -4.27 -8.53
C PHE A 36 -21.05 -4.39 -7.00
N THR A 37 -20.31 -3.45 -6.40
CA THR A 37 -20.02 -3.47 -4.96
C THR A 37 -21.28 -3.22 -4.13
N PHE A 38 -22.07 -2.19 -4.45
CA PHE A 38 -23.25 -1.82 -3.67
C PHE A 38 -24.44 -2.76 -3.93
N ASN A 39 -24.69 -3.11 -5.19
CA ASN A 39 -25.88 -3.88 -5.57
C ASN A 39 -25.68 -5.39 -5.41
N GLU A 40 -24.54 -5.95 -5.83
CA GLU A 40 -24.35 -7.40 -5.86
C GLU A 40 -23.65 -7.94 -4.61
N LYS A 41 -22.54 -7.30 -4.20
CA LYS A 41 -21.74 -7.76 -3.05
C LYS A 41 -22.34 -7.37 -1.71
N LEU A 42 -22.66 -6.08 -1.51
CA LEU A 42 -23.23 -5.59 -0.25
C LEU A 42 -24.76 -5.73 -0.18
N ARG A 43 -25.45 -5.64 -1.32
CA ARG A 43 -26.92 -5.70 -1.44
C ARG A 43 -27.61 -4.67 -0.54
N VAL A 44 -27.11 -3.44 -0.59
CA VAL A 44 -27.58 -2.33 0.24
C VAL A 44 -28.14 -1.19 -0.62
N ASP A 45 -29.34 -0.71 -0.29
CA ASP A 45 -29.83 0.58 -0.80
C ASP A 45 -28.93 1.74 -0.32
N THR A 46 -28.29 2.44 -1.24
CA THR A 46 -27.37 3.53 -0.90
C THR A 46 -28.10 4.79 -0.43
N THR A 47 -29.40 4.90 -0.74
CA THR A 47 -30.22 6.09 -0.49
C THR A 47 -30.24 6.49 0.98
N GLY A 48 -29.82 7.72 1.28
CA GLY A 48 -29.84 8.28 2.64
C GLY A 48 -28.83 7.67 3.61
N ARG A 49 -28.02 6.69 3.19
CA ARG A 49 -26.96 6.10 4.02
C ARG A 49 -25.70 6.97 4.03
N LYS A 50 -24.80 6.70 4.98
CA LYS A 50 -23.50 7.35 5.09
C LYS A 50 -22.40 6.43 4.55
N ILE A 51 -21.41 6.97 3.85
CA ILE A 51 -20.27 6.21 3.32
C ILE A 51 -18.94 6.89 3.65
N LEU A 52 -18.00 6.12 4.19
CA LEU A 52 -16.61 6.52 4.35
C LEU A 52 -15.79 5.94 3.20
N LEU A 53 -15.09 6.82 2.48
CA LEU A 53 -14.16 6.49 1.42
C LEU A 53 -12.76 6.88 1.84
N THR A 54 -11.78 6.25 1.20
CA THR A 54 -10.37 6.54 1.46
C THR A 54 -9.69 6.98 0.17
N GLU A 55 -8.76 7.92 0.28
CA GLU A 55 -7.95 8.35 -0.85
C GLU A 55 -6.45 8.23 -0.54
N PRO A 56 -5.62 7.95 -1.56
CA PRO A 56 -4.19 7.97 -1.38
C PRO A 56 -3.70 9.39 -1.07
N PRO A 57 -2.52 9.52 -0.43
CA PRO A 57 -1.88 10.82 -0.27
C PRO A 57 -1.63 11.49 -1.62
N MET A 58 -1.71 12.83 -1.67
CA MET A 58 -1.50 13.64 -2.88
C MET A 58 -2.48 13.35 -4.04
N ASN A 59 -3.71 12.91 -3.73
CA ASN A 59 -4.75 12.76 -4.73
C ASN A 59 -5.21 14.14 -5.24
N PRO A 60 -5.30 14.37 -6.57
CA PRO A 60 -5.80 15.63 -7.09
C PRO A 60 -7.22 15.94 -6.60
N LEU A 61 -7.45 17.20 -6.19
CA LEU A 61 -8.77 17.67 -5.73
C LEU A 61 -9.90 17.35 -6.71
N LYS A 62 -9.63 17.47 -8.02
CA LYS A 62 -10.61 17.15 -9.07
C LYS A 62 -11.13 15.71 -8.97
N ASN A 63 -10.26 14.75 -8.62
CA ASN A 63 -10.68 13.36 -8.45
C ASN A 63 -11.53 13.20 -7.19
N ARG A 64 -11.18 13.90 -6.12
CA ARG A 64 -11.96 13.90 -4.88
C ARG A 64 -13.35 14.50 -5.11
N GLU A 65 -13.44 15.61 -5.82
CA GLU A 65 -14.69 16.25 -6.23
C GLU A 65 -15.55 15.31 -7.07
N GLN A 66 -14.96 14.70 -8.11
CA GLN A 66 -15.68 13.76 -8.98
C GLN A 66 -16.15 12.50 -8.21
N MET A 67 -15.35 12.00 -7.27
CA MET A 67 -15.75 10.89 -6.41
C MET A 67 -16.95 11.27 -5.55
N CYS A 68 -16.92 12.42 -4.87
CA CYS A 68 -18.04 12.90 -4.06
C CYS A 68 -19.28 13.19 -4.90
N GLN A 69 -19.11 13.77 -6.09
CA GLN A 69 -20.19 14.02 -7.04
C GLN A 69 -20.92 12.73 -7.39
N VAL A 70 -20.19 11.67 -7.76
CA VAL A 70 -20.81 10.37 -8.08
C VAL A 70 -21.55 9.79 -6.87
N MET A 71 -21.00 9.92 -5.65
CA MET A 71 -21.64 9.40 -4.44
C MET A 71 -22.95 10.12 -4.10
N PHE A 72 -23.01 11.44 -4.27
CA PHE A 72 -24.23 12.20 -3.98
C PHE A 72 -25.25 12.15 -5.13
N GLU A 73 -24.81 12.31 -6.39
CA GLU A 73 -25.71 12.45 -7.54
C GLU A 73 -26.20 11.10 -8.07
N ARG A 74 -25.32 10.11 -8.20
CA ARG A 74 -25.67 8.79 -8.75
C ARG A 74 -26.21 7.83 -7.69
N TYR A 75 -25.54 7.76 -6.55
CA TYR A 75 -25.89 6.80 -5.48
C TYR A 75 -26.77 7.39 -4.37
N ASN A 76 -27.01 8.70 -4.37
CA ASN A 76 -27.92 9.38 -3.44
C ASN A 76 -27.59 9.12 -1.95
N PHE A 77 -26.30 9.03 -1.61
CA PHE A 77 -25.87 8.91 -0.22
C PHE A 77 -26.27 10.15 0.59
N GLY A 78 -26.70 9.95 1.83
CA GLY A 78 -27.09 11.03 2.76
C GLY A 78 -25.88 11.74 3.37
N GLY A 79 -24.73 11.07 3.46
CA GLY A 79 -23.48 11.68 3.93
C GLY A 79 -22.22 10.96 3.44
N VAL A 80 -21.19 11.74 3.14
CA VAL A 80 -19.91 11.23 2.64
C VAL A 80 -18.77 11.75 3.51
N TYR A 81 -17.82 10.88 3.84
CA TYR A 81 -16.55 11.25 4.46
C TYR A 81 -15.39 10.69 3.64
N VAL A 82 -14.38 11.50 3.37
CA VAL A 82 -13.18 11.09 2.65
C VAL A 82 -11.98 11.22 3.58
N ALA A 83 -11.33 10.10 3.86
CA ALA A 83 -10.20 10.00 4.77
C ALA A 83 -8.89 9.67 4.04
N ILE A 84 -7.77 10.16 4.57
CA ILE A 84 -6.44 9.79 4.09
C ILE A 84 -6.09 8.40 4.62
N GLN A 85 -5.66 7.50 3.71
CA GLN A 85 -5.37 6.10 4.04
C GLN A 85 -4.38 5.93 5.22
N ALA A 86 -3.29 6.69 5.22
CA ALA A 86 -2.27 6.63 6.26
C ALA A 86 -2.78 7.03 7.65
N VAL A 87 -3.65 8.04 7.74
CA VAL A 87 -4.21 8.48 9.02
C VAL A 87 -5.06 7.35 9.64
N LEU A 88 -5.85 6.67 8.81
CA LEU A 88 -6.64 5.52 9.26
C LEU A 88 -5.78 4.36 9.74
N ALA A 89 -4.65 4.09 9.07
CA ALA A 89 -3.73 3.04 9.49
C ALA A 89 -3.14 3.32 10.89
N LEU A 90 -2.74 4.56 11.19
CA LEU A 90 -2.26 4.92 12.53
C LEU A 90 -3.35 4.85 13.60
N TYR A 91 -4.55 5.34 13.28
CA TYR A 91 -5.69 5.27 14.19
C TYR A 91 -6.10 3.83 14.52
N ALA A 92 -5.95 2.89 13.58
CA ALA A 92 -6.18 1.48 13.86
C ALA A 92 -5.22 0.91 14.94
N GLN A 93 -4.04 1.51 15.13
CA GLN A 93 -3.09 1.16 16.20
C GLN A 93 -3.25 2.03 17.47
N GLY A 94 -4.16 3.01 17.47
CA GLY A 94 -4.29 3.96 18.57
C GLY A 94 -3.11 4.94 18.67
N LEU A 95 -2.40 5.17 17.57
CA LEU A 95 -1.29 6.11 17.50
C LEU A 95 -1.75 7.45 16.90
N SER A 96 -1.33 8.56 17.50
CA SER A 96 -1.58 9.91 17.00
C SER A 96 -0.41 10.49 16.19
N SER A 97 0.80 9.97 16.40
CA SER A 97 2.03 10.38 15.72
C SER A 97 2.82 9.15 15.28
N GLY A 98 3.39 9.19 14.09
CA GLY A 98 4.17 8.10 13.51
C GLY A 98 4.37 8.26 12.00
N VAL A 99 5.08 7.32 11.39
CA VAL A 99 5.22 7.23 9.94
C VAL A 99 4.54 5.98 9.45
N VAL A 100 3.65 6.12 8.47
CA VAL A 100 3.05 4.98 7.79
C VAL A 100 3.83 4.68 6.54
N VAL A 101 4.25 3.43 6.41
CA VAL A 101 4.77 2.86 5.16
C VAL A 101 3.66 2.00 4.57
N ASP A 102 2.90 2.57 3.65
CA ASP A 102 1.79 1.89 2.99
C ASP A 102 2.24 1.36 1.63
N SER A 103 2.49 0.06 1.54
CA SER A 103 2.95 -0.61 0.32
C SER A 103 1.84 -1.46 -0.29
N GLY A 104 1.22 -0.93 -1.35
CA GLY A 104 0.07 -1.52 -2.02
C GLY A 104 0.42 -2.40 -3.22
N ASP A 105 -0.50 -2.47 -4.19
CA ASP A 105 -0.28 -3.15 -5.47
C ASP A 105 0.50 -2.27 -6.47
N GLY A 106 0.10 -1.00 -6.64
CA GLY A 106 0.69 -0.12 -7.65
C GLY A 106 1.74 0.86 -7.15
N VAL A 107 1.67 1.26 -5.88
CA VAL A 107 2.53 2.31 -5.31
C VAL A 107 2.81 2.04 -3.84
N THR A 108 3.94 2.57 -3.37
CA THR A 108 4.29 2.61 -1.95
C THR A 108 4.37 4.07 -1.49
N HIS A 109 3.63 4.42 -0.44
CA HIS A 109 3.64 5.75 0.15
C HIS A 109 4.29 5.74 1.52
N ILE A 110 5.08 6.78 1.80
CA ILE A 110 5.62 7.05 3.12
C ILE A 110 5.02 8.36 3.60
N VAL A 111 4.21 8.26 4.65
CA VAL A 111 3.39 9.36 5.14
C VAL A 111 3.69 9.61 6.61
N PRO A 112 4.46 10.65 6.93
CA PRO A 112 4.66 11.08 8.31
C PRO A 112 3.42 11.83 8.82
N VAL A 113 2.98 11.46 10.01
CA VAL A 113 1.85 12.06 10.73
C VAL A 113 2.34 12.46 12.12
N TYR A 114 1.99 13.67 12.53
CA TYR A 114 2.33 14.20 13.84
C TYR A 114 1.09 14.85 14.45
N GLU A 115 0.72 14.42 15.65
CA GLU A 115 -0.44 14.92 16.40
C GLU A 115 -1.73 14.94 15.54
N SER A 116 -2.02 13.81 14.88
CA SER A 116 -3.16 13.64 13.97
C SER A 116 -3.13 14.48 12.68
N THR A 117 -2.05 15.21 12.42
CA THR A 117 -1.89 16.02 11.21
C THR A 117 -0.87 15.38 10.28
N VAL A 118 -1.22 15.22 9.01
CA VAL A 118 -0.29 14.70 7.99
C VAL A 118 0.69 15.80 7.59
N LEU A 119 1.99 15.48 7.60
CA LEU A 119 3.02 16.39 7.11
C LEU A 119 3.12 16.26 5.58
N ASN A 120 2.23 16.94 4.87
CA ASN A 120 2.09 16.84 3.41
C ASN A 120 3.40 17.13 2.66
N HIS A 121 4.19 18.12 3.12
CA HIS A 121 5.47 18.50 2.51
C HIS A 121 6.57 17.42 2.63
N LEU A 122 6.38 16.44 3.53
CA LEU A 122 7.29 15.30 3.71
C LEU A 122 6.73 14.02 3.13
N THR A 123 5.49 14.01 2.66
CA THR A 123 4.88 12.82 2.08
C THR A 123 5.60 12.46 0.79
N ARG A 124 6.02 11.20 0.70
CA ARG A 124 6.75 10.73 -0.48
C ARG A 124 6.14 9.48 -1.07
N ARG A 125 6.31 9.33 -2.38
CA ARG A 125 5.79 8.22 -3.17
C ARG A 125 6.94 7.51 -3.89
N LEU A 126 6.98 6.19 -3.70
CA LEU A 126 7.85 5.26 -4.39
C LEU A 126 7.00 4.51 -5.43
N ASP A 127 7.41 4.56 -6.69
CA ASP A 127 6.73 3.90 -7.82
C ASP A 127 7.17 2.43 -7.96
N VAL A 128 7.37 1.76 -6.82
CA VAL A 128 7.62 0.32 -6.72
C VAL A 128 6.68 -0.27 -5.68
N ALA A 129 5.93 -1.28 -6.09
CA ALA A 129 4.98 -1.98 -5.22
C ALA A 129 4.75 -3.44 -5.64
N GLY A 130 3.63 -4.03 -5.22
CA GLY A 130 3.35 -5.44 -5.42
C GLY A 130 3.28 -5.89 -6.87
N ARG A 131 2.84 -5.03 -7.78
CA ARG A 131 2.76 -5.28 -9.23
C ARG A 131 4.14 -5.37 -9.85
N ASP A 132 5.05 -4.50 -9.45
CA ASP A 132 6.42 -4.46 -9.98
C ASP A 132 7.24 -5.64 -9.48
N VAL A 133 7.05 -6.03 -8.21
CA VAL A 133 7.60 -7.29 -7.68
C VAL A 133 7.08 -8.50 -8.48
N THR A 134 5.79 -8.49 -8.86
CA THR A 134 5.22 -9.58 -9.67
C THR A 134 5.83 -9.60 -11.07
N ARG A 135 6.03 -8.43 -11.71
CA ARG A 135 6.71 -8.34 -13.02
C ARG A 135 8.16 -8.79 -12.95
N ASN A 136 8.88 -8.41 -11.88
CA ASN A 136 10.24 -8.85 -11.65
C ASN A 136 10.31 -10.37 -11.50
N LEU A 137 9.40 -10.97 -10.72
CA LEU A 137 9.32 -12.43 -10.57
C LEU A 137 9.06 -13.14 -11.92
N ILE A 138 8.19 -12.59 -12.78
CA ILE A 138 7.99 -13.13 -14.13
C ILE A 138 9.31 -13.10 -14.93
N ALA A 139 10.06 -12.00 -14.87
CA ALA A 139 11.33 -11.87 -15.58
C ALA A 139 12.39 -12.87 -15.06
N LEU A 140 12.45 -13.09 -13.75
CA LEU A 140 13.37 -14.07 -13.14
C LEU A 140 13.00 -15.51 -13.52
N LEU A 141 11.72 -15.88 -13.44
CA LEU A 141 11.24 -17.21 -13.85
C LEU A 141 11.47 -17.47 -15.34
N LEU A 142 11.34 -16.44 -16.18
CA LEU A 142 11.64 -16.53 -17.61
C LEU A 142 13.14 -16.79 -17.86
N ARG A 143 14.03 -16.11 -17.14
CA ARG A 143 15.49 -16.34 -17.22
C ARG A 143 15.89 -17.74 -16.79
N ARG A 144 15.16 -18.34 -15.83
CA ARG A 144 15.36 -19.74 -15.41
C ARG A 144 14.86 -20.77 -16.45
N GLY A 145 14.11 -20.35 -17.45
CA GLY A 145 13.62 -21.21 -18.54
C GLY A 145 12.15 -21.59 -18.44
N TYR A 146 11.38 -21.00 -17.51
CA TYR A 146 9.92 -21.16 -17.51
C TYR A 146 9.30 -20.15 -18.47
N ALA A 147 8.73 -20.63 -19.57
CA ALA A 147 8.07 -19.80 -20.59
C ALA A 147 6.70 -19.30 -20.09
N LEU A 148 6.72 -18.35 -19.15
CA LEU A 148 5.53 -17.66 -18.64
C LEU A 148 5.26 -16.38 -19.43
N ASN A 149 4.00 -16.14 -19.75
CA ASN A 149 3.57 -14.95 -20.45
C ASN A 149 3.25 -13.82 -19.46
N ARG A 150 3.70 -12.60 -19.76
CA ARG A 150 3.58 -11.43 -18.86
C ARG A 150 2.14 -11.07 -18.51
N THR A 151 1.18 -11.33 -19.41
CA THR A 151 -0.22 -10.91 -19.26
C THR A 151 -1.15 -12.03 -18.83
N ALA A 152 -0.97 -13.24 -19.37
CA ALA A 152 -1.83 -14.39 -19.07
C ALA A 152 -1.52 -14.99 -17.69
N ASP A 153 -0.23 -15.14 -17.36
CA ASP A 153 0.20 -15.83 -16.14
C ASP A 153 0.41 -14.88 -14.96
N PHE A 154 0.13 -13.58 -15.14
CA PHE A 154 0.37 -12.55 -14.12
C PHE A 154 -0.27 -12.90 -12.76
N GLU A 155 -1.50 -13.41 -12.79
CA GLU A 155 -2.25 -13.76 -11.58
C GLU A 155 -1.70 -15.00 -10.90
N THR A 156 -1.29 -16.01 -11.67
CA THR A 156 -0.62 -17.19 -11.14
C THR A 156 0.71 -16.83 -10.50
N VAL A 157 1.49 -15.95 -11.13
CA VAL A 157 2.76 -15.47 -10.56
C VAL A 157 2.54 -14.58 -9.34
N ARG A 158 1.44 -13.82 -9.28
CA ARG A 158 1.03 -13.10 -8.06
C ARG A 158 0.77 -14.07 -6.89
N GLN A 159 0.12 -15.20 -7.15
CA GLN A 159 -0.11 -16.23 -6.12
C GLN A 159 1.19 -16.93 -5.70
N ILE A 160 2.09 -17.21 -6.64
CA ILE A 160 3.43 -17.75 -6.33
C ILE A 160 4.19 -16.77 -5.43
N LYS A 161 4.18 -15.49 -5.77
CA LYS A 161 4.79 -14.41 -4.99
C LYS A 161 4.25 -14.38 -3.56
N GLU A 162 2.94 -14.34 -3.40
CA GLU A 162 2.31 -14.26 -2.07
C GLU A 162 2.54 -15.53 -1.22
N LYS A 163 2.73 -16.69 -1.84
CA LYS A 163 2.91 -17.96 -1.14
C LYS A 163 4.37 -18.29 -0.82
N LEU A 164 5.31 -17.97 -1.72
CA LEU A 164 6.69 -18.45 -1.64
C LEU A 164 7.73 -17.36 -1.39
N CYS A 165 7.48 -16.11 -1.81
CA CYS A 165 8.48 -15.05 -1.70
C CYS A 165 8.60 -14.52 -0.27
N TYR A 166 9.80 -14.08 0.05
CA TYR A 166 10.13 -13.46 1.34
C TYR A 166 11.23 -12.41 1.15
N VAL A 167 11.36 -11.49 2.09
CA VAL A 167 12.43 -10.50 2.07
C VAL A 167 13.62 -11.04 2.85
N SER A 168 14.78 -11.11 2.19
CA SER A 168 16.02 -11.54 2.82
C SER A 168 16.51 -10.52 3.85
N TYR A 169 16.96 -10.98 5.00
CA TYR A 169 17.69 -10.16 5.97
C TYR A 169 19.14 -9.91 5.54
N ASP A 170 19.77 -10.90 4.91
CA ASP A 170 21.14 -10.84 4.41
C ASP A 170 21.25 -11.52 3.06
N LEU A 171 21.26 -10.70 2.01
CA LEU A 171 21.31 -11.18 0.63
C LEU A 171 22.54 -12.05 0.34
N GLY A 172 23.70 -11.72 0.93
CA GLY A 172 24.93 -12.46 0.66
C GLY A 172 24.87 -13.88 1.24
N LEU A 173 24.20 -14.05 2.38
CA LEU A 173 23.97 -15.37 2.97
C LEU A 173 22.96 -16.18 2.14
N ASP A 174 21.83 -15.58 1.76
CA ASP A 174 20.78 -16.27 1.01
C ASP A 174 21.23 -16.66 -0.41
N GLN A 175 22.08 -15.83 -1.04
CA GLN A 175 22.74 -16.19 -2.30
C GLN A 175 23.61 -17.43 -2.16
N ARG A 176 24.50 -17.47 -1.15
CA ARG A 176 25.34 -18.63 -0.88
C ARG A 176 24.51 -19.88 -0.57
N LEU A 177 23.48 -19.74 0.26
CA LEU A 177 22.58 -20.86 0.56
C LEU A 177 21.85 -21.37 -0.68
N SER A 178 21.49 -20.48 -1.61
CA SER A 178 20.86 -20.87 -2.87
C SER A 178 21.82 -21.58 -3.83
N GLU A 179 23.11 -21.26 -3.81
CA GLU A 179 24.13 -21.88 -4.66
C GLU A 179 24.62 -23.21 -4.08
N ASP A 180 24.87 -23.24 -2.76
CA ASP A 180 25.49 -24.36 -2.08
C ASP A 180 24.48 -25.43 -1.64
N THR A 181 23.19 -25.08 -1.51
CA THR A 181 22.16 -25.98 -0.97
C THR A 181 20.85 -25.92 -1.74
N THR A 182 19.98 -26.91 -1.53
CA THR A 182 18.64 -26.96 -2.13
C THR A 182 17.52 -26.57 -1.17
N VAL A 183 17.84 -26.09 0.04
CA VAL A 183 16.84 -25.85 1.10
C VAL A 183 15.86 -24.73 0.76
N LEU A 184 16.26 -23.81 -0.11
CA LEU A 184 15.42 -22.70 -0.56
C LEU A 184 14.52 -23.08 -1.75
N VAL A 185 14.72 -24.25 -2.36
CA VAL A 185 13.98 -24.67 -3.54
C VAL A 185 12.65 -25.27 -3.12
N GLU A 186 11.56 -24.60 -3.50
CA GLU A 186 10.19 -25.03 -3.26
C GLU A 186 9.49 -25.39 -4.56
N SER A 187 8.61 -26.38 -4.51
CA SER A 187 7.77 -26.77 -5.64
C SER A 187 6.39 -26.11 -5.59
N TYR A 188 5.92 -25.61 -6.72
CA TYR A 188 4.59 -25.03 -6.88
C TYR A 188 3.87 -25.67 -8.07
N THR A 189 2.63 -26.09 -7.86
CA THR A 189 1.78 -26.66 -8.92
C THR A 189 0.99 -25.54 -9.58
N LEU A 190 1.21 -25.34 -10.88
CA LEU A 190 0.48 -24.41 -11.73
C LEU A 190 -0.97 -24.89 -11.96
N PRO A 191 -1.89 -24.00 -12.38
CA PRO A 191 -3.28 -24.37 -12.65
C PRO A 191 -3.46 -25.43 -13.75
N ASP A 192 -2.49 -25.57 -14.65
CA ASP A 192 -2.45 -26.59 -15.71
C ASP A 192 -1.92 -27.96 -15.23
N GLY A 193 -1.57 -28.07 -13.94
CA GLY A 193 -1.02 -29.28 -13.32
C GLY A 193 0.50 -29.41 -13.41
N ARG A 194 1.20 -28.51 -14.12
CA ARG A 194 2.66 -28.53 -14.20
C ARG A 194 3.28 -28.11 -12.86
N VAL A 195 4.35 -28.77 -12.45
CA VAL A 195 5.08 -28.42 -11.23
C VAL A 195 6.33 -27.62 -11.60
N ILE A 196 6.42 -26.39 -11.09
CA ILE A 196 7.61 -25.55 -11.21
C ILE A 196 8.40 -25.55 -9.90
N ARG A 197 9.72 -25.35 -10.00
CA ARG A 197 10.62 -25.21 -8.86
C ARG A 197 11.12 -23.77 -8.79
N VAL A 198 10.90 -23.12 -7.65
CA VAL A 198 11.28 -21.72 -7.37
C VAL A 198 12.32 -21.72 -6.24
N GLY A 199 13.44 -21.03 -6.43
CA GLY A 199 14.61 -21.03 -5.55
C GLY A 199 15.00 -19.61 -5.17
N SER A 200 16.12 -19.10 -5.71
CA SER A 200 16.62 -17.75 -5.40
C SER A 200 15.63 -16.63 -5.73
N GLU A 201 14.75 -16.84 -6.71
CA GLU A 201 13.74 -15.86 -7.13
C GLU A 201 12.77 -15.50 -5.99
N ARG A 202 12.65 -16.37 -4.98
CA ARG A 202 11.82 -16.15 -3.80
C ARG A 202 12.25 -14.90 -3.02
N PHE A 203 13.56 -14.65 -2.91
CA PHE A 203 14.10 -13.47 -2.20
C PHE A 203 14.62 -12.39 -3.14
N GLU A 204 15.00 -12.73 -4.37
CA GLU A 204 15.41 -11.75 -5.38
C GLU A 204 14.24 -10.91 -5.90
N ALA A 205 13.04 -11.49 -6.02
CA ALA A 205 11.89 -10.74 -6.54
C ALA A 205 11.50 -9.54 -5.66
N PRO A 206 11.32 -9.69 -4.33
CA PRO A 206 11.00 -8.58 -3.43
C PRO A 206 12.15 -7.57 -3.25
N GLU A 207 13.39 -7.92 -3.63
CA GLU A 207 14.54 -7.04 -3.45
C GLU A 207 14.40 -5.72 -4.25
N CYS A 208 13.59 -5.69 -5.30
CA CYS A 208 13.28 -4.45 -6.01
C CYS A 208 12.64 -3.35 -5.13
N LEU A 209 12.03 -3.71 -3.99
CA LEU A 209 11.56 -2.71 -3.00
C LEU A 209 12.71 -1.96 -2.32
N PHE A 210 13.86 -2.62 -2.17
CA PHE A 210 15.09 -2.07 -1.58
C PHE A 210 16.06 -1.56 -2.66
N GLN A 211 15.97 -2.11 -3.87
CA GLN A 211 16.77 -1.78 -5.03
C GLN A 211 15.88 -1.50 -6.26
N PRO A 212 15.25 -0.31 -6.34
CA PRO A 212 14.33 0.02 -7.42
C PRO A 212 14.96 -0.04 -8.83
N HIS A 213 16.28 0.11 -8.93
CA HIS A 213 17.01 -0.02 -10.20
C HIS A 213 16.84 -1.40 -10.86
N LEU A 214 16.46 -2.45 -10.11
CA LEU A 214 16.19 -3.78 -10.66
C LEU A 214 14.94 -3.82 -11.56
N VAL A 215 14.05 -2.84 -11.41
CA VAL A 215 12.82 -2.69 -12.20
C VAL A 215 12.83 -1.40 -13.01
N ASP A 216 14.02 -0.91 -13.38
CA ASP A 216 14.24 0.30 -14.16
C ASP A 216 13.65 1.58 -13.53
N VAL A 217 13.57 1.61 -12.19
CA VAL A 217 13.11 2.79 -11.44
C VAL A 217 14.30 3.49 -10.78
N GLU A 218 14.55 4.73 -11.19
CA GLU A 218 15.61 5.59 -10.62
C GLU A 218 15.14 6.29 -9.33
N GLN A 219 14.80 5.50 -8.31
CA GLN A 219 14.45 5.98 -6.97
C GLN A 219 15.25 5.22 -5.90
N PRO A 220 15.49 5.82 -4.73
CA PRO A 220 16.07 5.08 -3.59
C PRO A 220 15.09 4.03 -3.08
N GLY A 221 15.63 2.95 -2.50
CA GLY A 221 14.83 1.88 -1.90
C GLY A 221 13.98 2.34 -0.72
N ILE A 222 13.01 1.51 -0.34
CA ILE A 222 12.01 1.82 0.69
C ILE A 222 12.63 2.27 2.03
N ALA A 223 13.73 1.64 2.47
CA ALA A 223 14.39 2.00 3.72
C ALA A 223 15.12 3.34 3.66
N GLU A 224 15.85 3.58 2.58
CA GLU A 224 16.51 4.87 2.36
C GLU A 224 15.48 5.99 2.20
N PHE A 225 14.40 5.71 1.48
CA PHE A 225 13.30 6.65 1.29
C PHE A 225 12.61 6.99 2.62
N LEU A 226 12.40 5.99 3.47
CA LEU A 226 11.88 6.18 4.84
C LEU A 226 12.83 7.01 5.69
N PHE A 227 14.13 6.67 5.69
CA PHE A 227 15.14 7.39 6.43
C PHE A 227 15.22 8.86 6.00
N ASN A 228 15.30 9.13 4.69
CA ASN A 228 15.36 10.48 4.15
C ASN A 228 14.10 11.28 4.49
N THR A 229 12.93 10.64 4.49
CA THR A 229 11.65 11.27 4.87
C THR A 229 11.66 11.68 6.34
N ILE A 230 12.11 10.81 7.24
CA ILE A 230 12.21 11.13 8.67
C ILE A 230 13.29 12.19 8.93
N GLN A 231 14.43 12.12 8.23
CA GLN A 231 15.50 13.12 8.39
C GLN A 231 15.16 14.49 7.82
N ALA A 232 14.22 14.58 6.88
CA ALA A 232 13.72 15.85 6.40
C ALA A 232 12.76 16.54 7.38
N ALA A 233 12.22 15.82 8.37
CA ALA A 233 11.40 16.39 9.44
C ALA A 233 12.22 17.20 10.45
N ASP A 234 11.57 18.03 11.24
CA ASP A 234 12.19 18.76 12.34
C ASP A 234 12.75 17.82 13.41
N VAL A 235 13.89 18.19 13.99
CA VAL A 235 14.67 17.34 14.92
C VAL A 235 13.82 16.84 16.10
N ASP A 236 12.93 17.68 16.61
CA ASP A 236 12.05 17.37 17.75
C ASP A 236 11.03 16.27 17.41
N VAL A 237 10.59 16.21 16.15
CA VAL A 237 9.59 15.26 15.66
C VAL A 237 10.23 13.92 15.29
N ARG A 238 11.50 13.89 14.85
CA ARG A 238 12.18 12.67 14.38
C ARG A 238 12.15 11.53 15.40
N SER A 239 12.35 11.86 16.69
CA SER A 239 12.36 10.86 17.78
C SER A 239 11.02 10.15 17.89
N SER A 240 9.91 10.88 17.73
CA SER A 240 8.55 10.32 17.76
C SER A 240 8.29 9.47 16.52
N LEU A 241 8.74 9.93 15.35
CA LEU A 241 8.58 9.19 14.08
C LEU A 241 9.34 7.86 14.07
N TYR A 242 10.59 7.81 14.54
CA TYR A 242 11.37 6.56 14.60
C TYR A 242 10.81 5.53 15.59
N LYS A 243 10.10 5.97 16.62
CA LYS A 243 9.45 5.10 17.62
C LYS A 243 8.09 4.56 17.18
N ALA A 244 7.58 5.00 16.03
CA ALA A 244 6.26 4.65 15.54
C ALA A 244 6.26 4.55 14.02
N ILE A 245 6.99 3.57 13.47
CA ILE A 245 6.91 3.23 12.04
C ILE A 245 5.87 2.12 11.89
N VAL A 246 4.75 2.40 11.23
CA VAL A 246 3.67 1.44 11.04
C VAL A 246 3.68 0.93 9.61
N LEU A 247 3.74 -0.39 9.44
CA LEU A 247 3.65 -1.03 8.13
C LEU A 247 2.19 -1.29 7.76
N SER A 248 1.78 -0.84 6.58
CA SER A 248 0.44 -1.04 6.00
C SER A 248 0.54 -1.57 4.57
N GLY A 249 -0.53 -2.23 4.11
CA GLY A 249 -0.69 -2.65 2.73
C GLY A 249 -0.21 -4.08 2.45
N GLY A 250 -0.64 -4.63 1.32
CA GLY A 250 -0.43 -6.04 0.97
C GLY A 250 1.05 -6.40 0.78
N SER A 251 1.85 -5.50 0.21
CA SER A 251 3.28 -5.73 -0.03
C SER A 251 4.11 -5.60 1.25
N SER A 252 3.53 -5.15 2.36
CA SER A 252 4.17 -5.21 3.69
C SER A 252 4.11 -6.60 4.34
N MET A 253 3.42 -7.56 3.72
CA MET A 253 3.18 -8.89 4.29
C MET A 253 4.34 -9.87 4.10
N TYR A 254 5.39 -9.50 3.37
CA TYR A 254 6.53 -10.41 3.17
C TYR A 254 7.18 -10.80 4.51
N PRO A 255 7.44 -12.10 4.72
CA PRO A 255 8.26 -12.55 5.83
C PRO A 255 9.64 -11.88 5.77
N GLY A 256 10.16 -11.43 6.91
CA GLY A 256 11.47 -10.78 7.01
C GLY A 256 11.51 -9.28 6.69
N LEU A 257 10.45 -8.71 6.09
CA LEU A 257 10.41 -7.27 5.75
C LEU A 257 10.63 -6.36 6.98
N PRO A 258 9.95 -6.54 8.13
CA PRO A 258 10.15 -5.67 9.29
C PRO A 258 11.59 -5.72 9.80
N SER A 259 12.18 -6.91 9.89
CA SER A 259 13.55 -7.11 10.37
C SER A 259 14.59 -6.54 9.42
N ARG A 260 14.40 -6.71 8.10
CA ARG A 260 15.27 -6.10 7.07
C ARG A 260 15.21 -4.58 7.12
N LEU A 261 14.00 -4.02 7.24
CA LEU A 261 13.81 -2.57 7.34
C LEU A 261 14.47 -2.01 8.60
N GLU A 262 14.36 -2.71 9.74
CA GLU A 262 15.03 -2.31 10.99
C GLU A 262 16.57 -2.32 10.85
N LYS A 263 17.12 -3.38 10.24
CA LYS A 263 18.57 -3.50 9.96
C LYS A 263 19.07 -2.34 9.11
N GLU A 264 18.40 -2.06 8.00
CA GLU A 264 18.80 -0.99 7.08
C GLU A 264 18.69 0.39 7.71
N LEU A 265 17.62 0.67 8.48
CA LEU A 265 17.50 1.94 9.19
C LEU A 265 18.63 2.14 10.22
N LYS A 266 19.01 1.09 10.97
CA LYS A 266 20.14 1.15 11.90
C LYS A 266 21.46 1.35 11.16
N GLN A 267 21.65 0.68 10.01
CA GLN A 267 22.85 0.83 9.19
C GLN A 267 22.97 2.24 8.60
N LEU A 268 21.87 2.79 8.06
CA LEU A 268 21.82 4.16 7.55
C LEU A 268 22.05 5.18 8.67
N TRP A 269 21.49 4.97 9.85
CA TRP A 269 21.73 5.81 11.01
C TRP A 269 23.21 5.78 11.43
N LEU A 270 23.81 4.60 11.48
CA LEU A 270 25.22 4.42 11.83
C LEU A 270 26.15 5.15 10.84
N THR A 271 25.94 4.96 9.54
CA THR A 271 26.80 5.53 8.49
C THR A 271 26.55 7.02 8.28
N ARG A 272 25.30 7.46 8.17
CA ARG A 272 24.97 8.85 7.78
C ARG A 272 24.86 9.82 8.97
N VAL A 273 24.52 9.35 10.16
CA VAL A 273 24.30 10.23 11.33
C VAL A 273 25.43 10.10 12.35
N LEU A 274 25.82 8.87 12.68
CA LEU A 274 26.84 8.61 13.71
C LEU A 274 28.28 8.61 13.19
N GLY A 275 28.49 8.79 11.88
CA GLY A 275 29.82 8.79 11.26
C GLY A 275 30.58 7.47 11.46
N GLY A 276 29.88 6.35 11.62
CA GLY A 276 30.46 5.03 11.85
C GLY A 276 30.75 4.68 13.31
N ASN A 277 30.42 5.54 14.29
CA ASN A 277 30.64 5.21 15.71
C ASN A 277 29.48 4.34 16.28
N PRO A 278 29.73 3.07 16.63
CA PRO A 278 28.70 2.13 17.07
C PRO A 278 28.22 2.36 18.51
N GLU A 279 28.97 3.05 19.36
CA GLU A 279 28.64 3.20 20.79
C GLU A 279 27.34 3.97 21.02
N ARG A 280 27.03 4.89 20.12
CA ARG A 280 25.80 5.71 20.17
C ARG A 280 24.59 5.03 19.54
N LEU A 281 24.77 3.89 18.86
CA LEU A 281 23.68 3.16 18.22
C LEU A 281 22.67 2.64 19.25
N ASN A 282 23.13 2.26 20.45
CA ASN A 282 22.26 1.79 21.54
C ASN A 282 21.26 2.86 22.03
N LYS A 283 21.52 4.15 21.78
CA LYS A 283 20.59 5.24 22.12
C LYS A 283 19.50 5.41 21.07
N PHE A 284 19.70 4.89 19.86
CA PHE A 284 18.75 4.99 18.76
C PHE A 284 17.68 3.90 18.90
N LYS A 285 16.48 4.31 19.30
CA LYS A 285 15.32 3.43 19.41
C LYS A 285 14.47 3.53 18.14
N VAL A 286 14.52 2.48 17.35
CA VAL A 286 13.61 2.28 16.20
C VAL A 286 12.57 1.26 16.61
N ARG A 287 11.31 1.55 16.31
CA ARG A 287 10.23 0.60 16.49
C ARG A 287 9.41 0.55 15.21
N ILE A 288 9.42 -0.63 14.60
CA ILE A 288 8.61 -0.96 13.44
C ILE A 288 7.47 -1.83 13.95
N GLU A 289 6.25 -1.37 13.75
CA GLU A 289 5.03 -2.06 14.11
C GLU A 289 4.49 -2.78 12.88
N ASP A 290 4.41 -4.11 12.96
CA ASP A 290 3.99 -4.98 11.88
C ASP A 290 2.75 -5.81 12.30
N PRO A 291 1.62 -5.17 12.63
CA PRO A 291 0.45 -5.87 13.14
C PRO A 291 -0.04 -6.95 12.16
N PRO A 292 -0.55 -8.10 12.66
CA PRO A 292 -0.85 -9.26 11.82
C PRO A 292 -1.94 -9.01 10.78
N ARG A 293 -2.82 -8.04 11.02
CA ARG A 293 -3.91 -7.63 10.10
C ARG A 293 -3.54 -6.45 9.20
N ARG A 294 -2.25 -6.14 9.04
CA ARG A 294 -1.75 -4.96 8.30
C ARG A 294 -2.19 -4.88 6.84
N ARG A 295 -2.51 -6.01 6.20
CA ARG A 295 -3.07 -6.06 4.84
C ARG A 295 -4.31 -5.18 4.66
N HIS A 296 -5.17 -5.10 5.68
CA HIS A 296 -6.44 -4.37 5.61
C HIS A 296 -6.51 -3.27 6.68
N MET A 297 -5.37 -2.76 7.14
CA MET A 297 -5.32 -1.83 8.27
C MET A 297 -6.11 -0.55 8.01
N VAL A 298 -5.97 0.00 6.81
CA VAL A 298 -6.71 1.18 6.35
C VAL A 298 -8.22 0.95 6.46
N PHE A 299 -8.70 -0.21 6.03
CA PHE A 299 -10.12 -0.57 6.10
C PHE A 299 -10.58 -0.74 7.55
N LEU A 300 -9.78 -1.42 8.39
CA LEU A 300 -10.09 -1.58 9.81
C LEU A 300 -10.16 -0.23 10.55
N GLY A 301 -9.19 0.65 10.30
CA GLY A 301 -9.17 2.00 10.84
C GLY A 301 -10.37 2.82 10.36
N GLY A 302 -10.71 2.74 9.07
CA GLY A 302 -11.90 3.37 8.49
C GLY A 302 -13.21 2.86 9.10
N ALA A 303 -13.34 1.56 9.33
CA ALA A 303 -14.53 0.98 9.95
C ALA A 303 -14.71 1.44 11.41
N VAL A 304 -13.62 1.47 12.19
CA VAL A 304 -13.65 1.99 13.56
C VAL A 304 -13.97 3.49 13.56
N LEU A 305 -13.35 4.27 12.69
CA LEU A 305 -13.60 5.71 12.58
C LEU A 305 -15.03 6.02 12.18
N ALA A 306 -15.56 5.31 11.17
CA ALA A 306 -16.93 5.46 10.70
C ALA A 306 -17.94 5.16 11.82
N ASN A 307 -17.68 4.14 12.64
CA ASN A 307 -18.53 3.81 13.78
C ASN A 307 -18.51 4.90 14.86
N ILE A 308 -17.34 5.44 15.20
CA ILE A 308 -17.21 6.54 16.18
C ILE A 308 -17.84 7.85 15.68
N MET A 309 -17.84 8.07 14.36
CA MET A 309 -18.40 9.25 13.73
C MET A 309 -19.87 9.11 13.33
N ALA A 310 -20.48 7.93 13.46
CA ALA A 310 -21.81 7.64 12.91
C ALA A 310 -22.87 8.67 13.31
N ASP A 311 -22.87 9.07 14.59
CA ASP A 311 -23.83 10.03 15.17
C ASP A 311 -23.36 11.49 15.09
N LYS A 312 -22.12 11.74 14.65
CA LYS A 312 -21.53 13.08 14.61
C LYS A 312 -21.76 13.74 13.25
N GLU A 313 -22.92 14.36 13.06
CA GLU A 313 -23.29 15.02 11.80
C GLU A 313 -22.26 16.06 11.31
N ASN A 314 -21.59 16.75 12.24
CA ASN A 314 -20.57 17.75 11.94
C ASN A 314 -19.32 17.18 11.24
N MET A 315 -19.09 15.86 11.28
CA MET A 315 -17.94 15.24 10.61
C MET A 315 -18.22 14.86 9.16
N TRP A 316 -19.49 14.63 8.81
CA TRP A 316 -19.88 14.19 7.47
C TRP A 316 -20.21 15.39 6.60
N VAL A 317 -19.90 15.31 5.31
CA VAL A 317 -20.50 16.21 4.32
C VAL A 317 -21.88 15.64 4.01
N SER A 318 -22.93 16.42 4.26
CA SER A 318 -24.29 15.98 3.99
C SER A 318 -24.67 16.21 2.52
N LYS A 319 -25.69 15.50 2.05
CA LYS A 319 -26.22 15.73 0.69
C LYS A 319 -26.74 17.16 0.52
N GLN A 320 -27.39 17.72 1.55
CA GLN A 320 -27.89 19.09 1.53
C GLN A 320 -26.74 20.10 1.39
N GLU A 321 -25.66 19.93 2.17
CA GLU A 321 -24.47 20.79 2.06
C GLU A 321 -23.85 20.71 0.65
N TRP A 322 -23.84 19.52 0.04
CA TRP A 322 -23.38 19.33 -1.34
C TRP A 322 -24.28 20.02 -2.36
N GLU A 323 -25.61 19.92 -2.24
CA GLU A 323 -26.54 20.57 -3.16
C GLU A 323 -26.48 22.12 -3.06
N GLU A 324 -26.20 22.66 -1.87
CA GLU A 324 -26.10 24.10 -1.64
C GLU A 324 -24.73 24.69 -2.06
N GLN A 325 -23.63 23.99 -1.78
CA GLN A 325 -22.27 24.54 -1.90
C GLN A 325 -21.38 23.83 -2.94
N GLY A 326 -21.84 22.69 -3.47
CA GLY A 326 -21.08 21.84 -4.39
C GLY A 326 -19.73 21.43 -3.81
N ALA A 327 -18.68 21.53 -4.63
CA ALA A 327 -17.31 21.17 -4.27
C ALA A 327 -16.74 21.92 -3.04
N ARG A 328 -17.29 23.10 -2.69
CA ARG A 328 -16.82 23.87 -1.52
C ARG A 328 -17.11 23.14 -0.20
N ALA A 329 -18.14 22.30 -0.16
CA ALA A 329 -18.48 21.51 1.03
C ALA A 329 -17.33 20.57 1.46
N LEU A 330 -16.41 20.24 0.55
CA LEU A 330 -15.25 19.39 0.84
C LEU A 330 -14.18 20.06 1.72
N GLU A 331 -14.20 21.39 1.86
CA GLU A 331 -13.29 22.11 2.79
C GLU A 331 -13.48 21.65 4.25
N LYS A 332 -14.67 21.16 4.59
CA LYS A 332 -15.01 20.57 5.89
C LYS A 332 -14.18 19.32 6.20
N LEU A 333 -13.71 18.61 5.18
CA LEU A 333 -12.97 17.35 5.32
C LEU A 333 -11.45 17.54 5.47
N GLY A 334 -10.99 18.77 5.74
CA GLY A 334 -9.59 19.10 5.97
C GLY A 334 -8.92 19.84 4.81
N PRO A 335 -7.65 20.28 5.00
CA PRO A 335 -6.96 21.13 4.04
C PRO A 335 -6.81 20.45 2.68
N ARG A 336 -7.08 21.25 1.64
CA ARG A 336 -6.85 20.94 0.23
C ARG A 336 -5.33 20.79 0.01
N SER A 337 -4.80 19.57 -0.01
CA SER A 337 -3.40 19.35 -0.40
C SER A 337 -3.24 19.51 -1.91
#